data_AF-A0A150WFH0-F1
#
_entry.id   AF-A0A150WFH0-F1
#
_cell.length_a   1.000
_cell.length_b   1.000
_cell.length_c   1.000
_cell.angle_alpha   90.00
_cell.angle_beta   90.00
_cell.angle_gamma   90.00
#
_symmetry.space_group_name_H-M   'P 1'
#
loop_
_entity.id
_entity.type
_entity.pdbx_description
1 polymer ?
#
loop_
_entity_poly.entity_id
_entity_poly.type
_entity_poly.pdbx_seq_one_letter_code
_entity_poly.pdbx_strand_id
1 'polypeptide(L)'
;MVVIGAVLVIFRVIPERQTAATVAGVLFVLLPVILMVLEYRRAQLQEMIWFVAVLQFWTVFALPILGIRLLNWGVPFDQLSFVGIPGPVLHQFSSKSYMVMMIVTAWCWIKLARRAQT
;
A
#
# COMPACT_ATOMS: atom_id res chain seq x y z
N MET A 1 -0.98 -6.43 9.14
CA MET A 1 -0.64 -5.95 10.50
C MET A 1 0.79 -5.37 10.59
N VAL A 2 1.81 -6.03 10.04
CA VAL A 2 3.22 -5.57 10.14
C VAL A 2 3.45 -4.13 9.64
N VAL A 3 2.95 -3.77 8.45
CA VAL A 3 3.16 -2.42 7.88
C VAL A 3 2.46 -1.33 8.68
N ILE A 4 1.25 -1.59 9.21
CA ILE A 4 0.53 -0.63 10.05
C ILE A 4 1.32 -0.38 11.35
N GLY A 5 1.87 -1.44 11.95
CA GLY A 5 2.76 -1.31 13.11
C GLY A 5 4.01 -0.49 12.81
N ALA A 6 4.66 -0.73 11.66
CA ALA A 6 5.82 0.05 11.23
C ALA A 6 5.49 1.53 11.05
N VAL A 7 4.34 1.86 10.45
CA VAL A 7 3.87 3.23 10.28
C VAL A 7 3.65 3.91 11.63
N LEU A 8 3.02 3.24 12.60
CA LEU A 8 2.83 3.80 13.95
C LEU A 8 4.16 4.15 14.63
N VAL A 9 5.18 3.30 14.47
CA VAL A 9 6.52 3.58 15.00
C VAL A 9 7.15 4.79 14.29
N ILE A 10 7.01 4.90 12.96
CA ILE A 10 7.54 6.04 12.19
C ILE A 10 6.93 7.36 12.67
N PHE A 11 5.62 7.41 12.86
CA PHE A 11 4.94 8.60 13.39
C PHE A 11 5.30 8.92 14.84
N ARG A 12 5.81 7.94 15.60
CA ARG A 12 6.29 8.14 16.97
C ARG A 12 7.74 8.66 17.01
N VAL A 13 8.57 8.22 16.06
CA VAL A 13 10.01 8.55 16.02
C VAL A 13 10.27 9.85 15.28
N ILE A 14 9.52 10.15 14.22
CA ILE A 14 9.71 11.35 13.41
C ILE A 14 8.76 12.45 13.91
N PRO A 15 9.27 13.55 14.50
CA PRO A 15 8.44 14.63 15.04
C PRO A 15 7.66 15.36 13.94
N GLU A 16 8.29 15.48 12.76
CA GLU A 16 7.72 16.14 11.61
C GLU A 16 6.74 15.21 10.88
N ARG A 17 5.44 15.48 11.05
CA ARG A 17 4.34 14.71 10.42
C ARG A 17 4.46 14.63 8.91
N GLN A 18 5.09 15.62 8.28
CA GLN A 18 5.31 15.65 6.84
C GLN A 18 6.27 14.54 6.40
N THR A 19 7.47 14.55 6.97
CA THR A 19 8.49 13.55 6.71
C THR A 19 8.00 12.14 7.10
N ALA A 20 7.30 12.00 8.24
CA ALA A 20 6.70 10.74 8.65
C ALA A 20 5.71 10.19 7.61
N ALA A 21 4.82 11.04 7.08
CA ALA A 21 3.84 10.65 6.06
C ALA A 21 4.50 10.29 4.72
N THR A 22 5.56 10.99 4.32
CA THR A 22 6.31 10.67 3.11
C THR A 22 7.01 9.31 3.24
N VAL A 23 7.67 9.05 4.36
CA VAL A 23 8.33 7.75 4.63
C VAL A 23 7.30 6.62 4.66
N ALA A 24 6.14 6.83 5.31
CA ALA A 24 5.04 5.88 5.29
C ALA A 24 4.52 5.62 3.85
N GLY A 25 4.37 6.68 3.05
CA GLY A 25 3.99 6.58 1.64
C GLY A 25 4.97 5.75 0.81
N VAL A 26 6.28 5.95 1.02
CA VAL A 26 7.32 5.14 0.37
C VAL A 26 7.18 3.65 0.74
N LEU A 27 6.91 3.33 2.01
CA LEU A 27 6.67 1.94 2.42
C LEU A 27 5.44 1.33 1.73
N PHE A 28 4.35 2.09 1.58
CA PHE A 28 3.16 1.63 0.87
C PHE A 28 3.38 1.45 -0.64
N VAL A 29 4.33 2.16 -1.24
CA VAL A 29 4.72 1.96 -2.65
C VAL A 29 5.67 0.77 -2.81
N LEU A 30 6.61 0.59 -1.88
CA LEU A 30 7.58 -0.52 -1.93
C LEU A 30 6.94 -1.88 -1.63
N LEU A 31 5.95 -1.93 -0.74
CA LEU A 31 5.33 -3.19 -0.35
C LEU A 31 4.70 -3.96 -1.54
N PRO A 32 3.85 -3.37 -2.40
CA PRO A 32 3.36 -4.02 -3.61
C PRO A 32 4.47 -4.56 -4.51
N VAL A 33 5.56 -3.81 -4.66
CA VAL A 33 6.73 -4.23 -5.46
C VAL A 33 7.38 -5.47 -4.84
N ILE A 34 7.61 -5.46 -3.53
CA ILE A 34 8.17 -6.61 -2.81
C ILE A 34 7.24 -7.83 -2.95
N LEU A 35 5.93 -7.64 -2.78
CA LEU A 35 4.94 -8.71 -2.93
C LEU A 35 4.94 -9.29 -4.36
N MET A 36 4.98 -8.46 -5.40
CA MET A 36 5.12 -8.88 -6.80
C MET A 36 6.40 -9.66 -7.05
N VAL A 37 7.54 -9.21 -6.53
CA VAL A 37 8.83 -9.92 -6.69
C VAL A 37 8.79 -11.28 -5.99
N LEU A 38 8.26 -11.36 -4.77
CA LEU A 38 8.16 -12.63 -4.04
C LEU A 38 7.22 -13.61 -4.75
N GLU A 39 6.06 -13.15 -5.21
CA GLU A 39 5.10 -13.98 -5.93
C GLU A 39 5.64 -14.42 -7.30
N TYR A 40 6.34 -13.54 -8.01
CA TYR A 40 6.99 -13.88 -9.28
C TYR A 40 7.98 -15.04 -9.09
N ARG A 41 8.80 -14.98 -8.03
CA ARG A 41 9.75 -16.05 -7.70
C ARG A 41 9.07 -17.36 -7.28
N ARG A 42 7.88 -17.31 -6.69
CA ARG A 42 7.18 -18.49 -6.14
C ARG A 42 6.23 -19.16 -7.13
N ALA A 43 5.47 -18.37 -7.87
CA ALA A 43 4.32 -18.84 -8.66
C ALA A 43 4.16 -18.09 -9.99
N GLN A 44 5.18 -17.33 -10.43
CA GLN A 44 5.18 -16.61 -11.72
C GLN A 44 3.91 -15.76 -11.96
N LEU A 45 3.34 -15.18 -10.89
CA LEU A 45 2.15 -14.31 -10.93
C LEU A 45 0.89 -14.99 -11.49
N GLN A 46 0.76 -16.32 -11.35
CA GLN A 46 -0.36 -17.07 -11.92
C GLN A 46 -1.75 -16.72 -11.34
N GLU A 47 -1.83 -16.21 -10.10
CA GLU A 47 -3.11 -15.84 -9.49
C GLU A 47 -3.55 -14.43 -9.91
N MET A 48 -4.29 -14.34 -11.01
CA MET A 48 -4.73 -13.07 -11.62
C MET A 48 -5.52 -12.17 -10.66
N ILE A 49 -6.38 -12.75 -9.81
CA ILE A 49 -7.17 -11.99 -8.82
C ILE A 49 -6.23 -11.27 -7.84
N TRP A 50 -5.18 -11.96 -7.39
CA TRP A 50 -4.18 -11.37 -6.51
C TRP A 50 -3.38 -10.28 -7.22
N PHE A 51 -2.98 -10.53 -8.47
CA PHE A 51 -2.22 -9.56 -9.25
C PHE A 51 -3.00 -8.26 -9.47
N VAL A 52 -4.28 -8.37 -9.87
CA VAL A 52 -5.19 -7.21 -9.99
C VAL A 52 -5.34 -6.51 -8.65
N ALA A 53 -5.48 -7.25 -7.53
CA ALA A 53 -5.63 -6.67 -6.21
C ALA A 53 -4.40 -5.83 -5.78
N VAL A 54 -3.20 -6.32 -6.08
CA VAL A 54 -1.95 -5.60 -5.77
C VAL A 54 -1.79 -4.40 -6.71
N LEU A 55 -2.05 -4.59 -8.00
CA LEU A 55 -1.90 -3.54 -9.01
C LEU A 55 -2.85 -2.37 -8.75
N GLN A 56 -4.14 -2.65 -8.46
CA GLN A 56 -5.10 -1.59 -8.16
C GLN A 56 -4.68 -0.77 -6.94
N PHE A 57 -4.22 -1.41 -5.87
CA PHE A 57 -3.75 -0.68 -4.70
C PHE A 57 -2.55 0.21 -5.04
N TRP A 58 -1.61 -0.33 -5.82
CA TRP A 58 -0.38 0.37 -6.17
C TRP A 58 -0.63 1.59 -7.07
N THR A 59 -1.38 1.43 -8.16
CA THR A 59 -1.57 2.48 -9.16
C THR A 59 -2.65 3.49 -8.78
N VAL A 60 -3.71 3.06 -8.08
CA VAL A 60 -4.85 3.94 -7.74
C VAL A 60 -4.63 4.69 -6.43
N PHE A 61 -3.89 4.10 -5.49
CA PHE A 61 -3.72 4.69 -4.16
C PHE A 61 -2.26 4.99 -3.81
N ALA A 62 -1.38 4.00 -3.80
CA ALA A 62 -0.03 4.18 -3.27
C ALA A 62 0.78 5.23 -4.07
N LEU A 63 0.81 5.11 -5.40
CA LEU A 63 1.52 6.05 -6.26
C LEU A 63 0.89 7.45 -6.25
N PRO A 64 -0.45 7.62 -6.42
CA PRO A 64 -1.05 8.94 -6.36
C PRO A 64 -0.89 9.65 -5.02
N ILE A 65 -1.09 8.96 -3.88
CA ILE A 65 -0.94 9.57 -2.56
C ILE A 65 0.49 10.06 -2.35
N LEU A 66 1.49 9.23 -2.67
CA LEU A 66 2.89 9.63 -2.56
C LEU A 66 3.23 10.76 -3.54
N GLY A 67 2.76 10.67 -4.78
CA GLY A 67 2.97 11.68 -5.82
C GLY A 67 2.47 13.06 -5.40
N ILE A 68 1.21 13.16 -4.96
CA ILE A 68 0.65 14.44 -4.50
C ILE A 68 1.43 14.96 -3.29
N ARG A 69 1.85 14.07 -2.39
CA ARG A 69 2.61 14.43 -1.20
C ARG A 69 3.98 15.01 -1.54
N LEU A 70 4.66 14.46 -2.54
CA LEU A 70 5.94 14.95 -3.04
C LEU A 70 5.79 16.26 -3.82
N LEU A 71 4.74 16.37 -4.64
CA LEU A 71 4.49 17.56 -5.47
C LEU A 71 4.01 18.77 -4.64
N ASN A 72 3.31 18.54 -3.53
CA ASN A 72 2.78 19.60 -2.66
C ASN A 72 3.52 19.61 -1.31
N TRP A 73 4.85 19.72 -1.37
CA TRP A 73 5.68 19.80 -0.19
C TRP A 73 5.35 21.06 0.63
N GLY A 74 5.34 20.96 1.96
CA GLY A 74 4.88 22.00 2.89
C GLY A 74 3.36 22.13 3.07
N VAL A 75 2.53 21.49 2.24
CA VAL A 75 1.07 21.60 2.35
C VAL A 75 0.49 20.51 3.27
N PRO A 76 -0.38 20.86 4.24
CA PRO A 76 -1.10 19.90 5.06
C PRO A 76 -1.94 18.93 4.20
N PHE A 77 -1.93 17.63 4.54
CA PHE A 77 -2.58 16.60 3.71
C PHE A 77 -4.11 16.72 3.65
N ASP A 78 -4.71 17.32 4.68
CA ASP A 78 -6.12 17.68 4.78
C ASP A 78 -6.57 18.74 3.77
N GLN A 79 -5.63 19.55 3.26
CA GLN A 79 -5.89 20.58 2.25
C GLN A 79 -5.65 20.06 0.82
N LEU A 80 -5.07 18.87 0.68
CA LEU A 80 -4.80 18.27 -0.62
C LEU A 80 -6.05 17.60 -1.15
N SER A 81 -6.26 17.69 -2.46
CA SER A 81 -7.29 16.92 -3.16
C SER A 81 -6.70 16.30 -4.41
N PHE A 82 -7.18 15.11 -4.76
CA PHE A 82 -6.83 14.42 -6.00
C PHE A 82 -8.09 14.22 -6.82
N VAL A 83 -8.15 14.80 -8.02
CA VAL A 83 -9.30 14.66 -8.93
C VAL A 83 -10.62 15.01 -8.20
N GLY A 84 -10.60 16.09 -7.39
CA GLY A 84 -11.76 16.54 -6.60
C GLY A 84 -12.05 15.73 -5.33
N ILE A 85 -11.30 14.66 -5.05
CA ILE A 85 -11.45 13.85 -3.82
C ILE A 85 -10.51 14.39 -2.73
N PRO A 86 -11.01 14.73 -1.53
CA PRO A 86 -10.15 15.18 -0.43
C PRO A 86 -9.13 14.12 0.00
N GLY A 87 -7.91 14.55 0.32
CA GLY A 87 -6.81 13.71 0.79
C GLY A 87 -7.20 12.75 1.92
N PRO A 88 -7.88 13.20 3.00
CA PRO A 88 -8.31 12.32 4.09
C PRO A 88 -9.25 11.20 3.62
N VAL A 89 -10.15 11.50 2.68
CA VAL A 89 -11.08 10.53 2.10
C VAL A 89 -10.29 9.50 1.28
N LEU A 90 -9.35 9.98 0.46
CA LEU A 90 -8.49 9.13 -0.37
C LEU A 90 -7.61 8.21 0.48
N HIS A 91 -7.10 8.69 1.61
CA HIS A 91 -6.35 7.89 2.58
C HIS A 91 -7.23 6.84 3.29
N GLN A 92 -8.48 7.17 3.63
CA GLN A 92 -9.43 6.19 4.18
C GLN A 92 -9.74 5.07 3.18
N PHE A 93 -10.01 5.41 1.92
CA PHE A 93 -10.23 4.43 0.86
C PHE A 93 -8.98 3.58 0.60
N SER A 94 -7.81 4.21 0.56
CA SER A 94 -6.52 3.52 0.46
C SER A 94 -6.32 2.51 1.58
N SER A 95 -6.64 2.88 2.83
CA SER A 95 -6.53 1.98 3.99
C SER A 95 -7.44 0.76 3.86
N LYS A 96 -8.66 0.93 3.34
CA LYS A 96 -9.59 -0.18 3.06
C LYS A 96 -9.08 -1.07 1.93
N SER A 97 -8.63 -0.47 0.82
CA SER A 97 -8.04 -1.21 -0.32
C SER A 97 -6.79 -1.99 0.11
N TYR A 98 -5.95 -1.40 0.95
CA TYR A 98 -4.79 -2.06 1.54
C TYR A 98 -5.18 -3.32 2.34
N MET A 99 -6.20 -3.22 3.20
CA MET A 99 -6.69 -4.40 3.95
C MET A 99 -7.17 -5.50 3.02
N VAL A 100 -7.93 -5.17 1.98
CA VAL A 100 -8.41 -6.14 0.98
C VAL A 100 -7.23 -6.81 0.27
N MET A 101 -6.25 -6.03 -0.22
CA MET A 101 -5.03 -6.55 -0.84
C MET A 101 -4.30 -7.53 0.08
N MET A 102 -4.15 -7.20 1.36
CA MET A 102 -3.49 -8.08 2.34
C MET A 102 -4.27 -9.37 2.59
N ILE A 103 -5.61 -9.30 2.66
CA ILE A 103 -6.46 -10.49 2.83
C ILE A 103 -6.36 -11.40 1.60
N VAL A 104 -6.45 -10.84 0.39
CA VAL A 104 -6.31 -11.59 -0.86
C VAL A 104 -4.91 -12.21 -0.96
N THR A 105 -3.86 -11.48 -0.56
CA THR A 105 -2.48 -12.00 -0.50
C THR A 105 -2.37 -13.20 0.44
N ALA A 106 -2.88 -13.07 1.67
CA ALA A 106 -2.86 -14.17 2.63
C ALA A 106 -3.65 -15.38 2.11
N TRP A 107 -4.84 -15.16 1.53
CA TRP A 107 -5.67 -16.22 0.97
C TRP A 107 -4.95 -16.97 -0.16
N CYS A 108 -4.43 -16.26 -1.16
CA CYS A 108 -3.74 -16.86 -2.29
C CYS A 108 -2.51 -17.64 -1.85
N TRP A 109 -1.72 -17.10 -0.91
CA TRP A 109 -0.56 -17.82 -0.37
C TRP A 109 -0.92 -19.08 0.41
N ILE A 110 -2.02 -19.08 1.17
CA ILE A 110 -2.52 -20.28 1.86
C ILE A 110 -3.00 -21.32 0.84
N LYS A 111 -3.74 -20.90 -0.19
CA LYS A 111 -4.22 -21.78 -1.27
C LYS A 111 -3.06 -22.42 -2.02
N LEU A 112 -2.03 -21.64 -2.36
CA LEU A 112 -0.79 -22.12 -2.99
C LEU A 112 -0.03 -23.10 -2.09
N ALA A 113 0.10 -22.80 -0.80
CA ALA A 113 0.74 -23.70 0.15
C ALA A 113 0.02 -25.05 0.27
N ARG A 114 -1.32 -25.05 0.27
CA ARG A 114 -2.13 -26.28 0.31
C ARG A 114 -1.99 -27.11 -0.97
N ARG A 115 -1.92 -26.48 -2.14
CA ARG A 115 -1.71 -27.17 -3.43
C ARG A 115 -0.33 -27.81 -3.56
N ALA A 116 0.68 -27.29 -2.86
CA ALA A 116 2.02 -27.86 -2.88
C ALA A 116 2.20 -29.08 -1.95
N GLN A 117 1.20 -29.39 -1.10
CA GLN A 117 1.23 -30.53 -0.16
C GLN A 117 0.43 -31.75 -0.64
N THR A 118 -0.25 -31.65 -1.78
CA THR A 118 -0.97 -32.72 -2.48
C THR A 118 -0.25 -33.09 -3.75
#